data_AF-A0A7W8FU21-F1
#
_entry.id   AF-A0A7W8FU21-F1
#
_cell.length_a   1.000
_cell.length_b   1.000
_cell.length_c   1.000
_cell.angle_alpha   90.00
_cell.angle_beta   90.00
_cell.angle_gamma   90.00
#
_symmetry.space_group_name_H-M   'P 1'
#
loop_
_entity.id
_entity.type
_entity.pdbx_description
1 polymer ?
#
loop_
_entity_poly.entity_id
_entity_poly.type
_entity_poly.pdbx_seq_one_letter_code
_entity_poly.pdbx_strand_id
1 'polypeptide(L)'
;MSSIYHRVSIRKYEDRPVEKDKILEILRAGMQAPSAGDQQPWEFYVVTNQDTIKALSAASPYAGCAVGAPAVIVPVYRKQGLRFPEFAQIDLSIAQENMWLQTDELGLGGVWLGIAPIK
;
A
#
# COMPACT_ATOMS: atom_id res chain seq x y z
N MET A 1 13.78 15.91 -9.07
CA MET A 1 13.39 16.10 -7.65
C MET A 1 13.38 14.73 -7.01
N SER A 2 13.78 14.60 -5.74
CA SER A 2 13.65 13.31 -5.03
C SER A 2 12.16 12.97 -4.84
N SER A 3 11.80 11.68 -4.97
CA SER A 3 10.43 11.19 -4.82
C SER A 3 9.79 11.57 -3.49
N ILE A 4 10.58 11.74 -2.43
CA ILE A 4 10.12 12.21 -1.12
C ILE A 4 9.45 13.59 -1.21
N TYR A 5 9.91 14.46 -2.11
CA TYR A 5 9.36 15.81 -2.28
C TYR A 5 8.37 15.94 -3.43
N HIS A 6 8.37 14.98 -4.37
CA HIS A 6 7.48 14.98 -5.52
C HIS A 6 6.15 14.25 -5.24
N ARG A 7 6.20 13.17 -4.44
CA ARG A 7 5.04 12.33 -4.17
C ARG A 7 3.88 13.13 -3.57
N VAL A 8 2.72 13.02 -4.20
CA VAL A 8 1.45 13.56 -3.71
C VAL A 8 0.37 12.49 -3.70
N SER A 9 -0.69 12.70 -2.92
CA SER A 9 -1.84 11.79 -2.91
C SER A 9 -2.73 12.01 -4.14
N ILE A 10 -2.73 11.06 -5.06
CA ILE A 10 -3.57 11.04 -6.26
C ILE A 10 -4.85 10.23 -5.98
N ARG A 11 -6.01 10.82 -6.32
CA ARG A 11 -7.35 10.26 -6.03
C ARG A 11 -8.24 10.11 -7.27
N LYS A 12 -7.67 10.33 -8.45
CA LYS A 12 -8.29 10.14 -9.76
C LYS A 12 -7.26 9.46 -10.63
N TYR A 13 -7.67 8.43 -11.36
CA TYR A 13 -6.77 7.56 -12.08
C TYR A 13 -7.18 7.46 -13.54
N GLU A 14 -6.21 7.13 -14.37
CA GLU A 14 -6.47 6.76 -15.76
C GLU A 14 -7.11 5.37 -15.82
N ASP A 15 -7.94 5.14 -16.83
CA ASP A 15 -8.42 3.80 -17.20
C ASP A 15 -7.32 3.03 -17.93
N ARG A 16 -6.21 2.79 -17.22
CA ARG A 16 -5.03 2.09 -17.72
C ARG A 16 -4.53 1.11 -16.66
N PRO A 17 -4.43 -0.20 -16.97
CA PRO A 17 -3.88 -1.18 -16.05
C PRO A 17 -2.43 -0.85 -15.66
N VAL A 18 -2.08 -1.11 -14.39
CA VAL A 18 -0.69 -1.04 -13.93
C VAL A 18 0.04 -2.30 -14.38
N GLU A 19 1.23 -2.13 -14.94
CA GLU A 19 2.07 -3.25 -15.36
C GLU A 19 2.46 -4.12 -14.16
N LYS A 20 2.39 -5.44 -14.33
CA LYS A 20 2.68 -6.42 -13.26
C LYS A 20 4.06 -6.22 -12.64
N ASP A 21 5.07 -5.90 -13.45
CA ASP A 21 6.44 -5.71 -12.97
C ASP A 21 6.56 -4.49 -12.07
N LYS A 22 5.83 -3.39 -12.36
CA LYS A 22 5.77 -2.22 -11.48
C LYS A 22 5.14 -2.56 -10.14
N ILE A 23 4.07 -3.35 -10.13
CA ILE A 23 3.47 -3.84 -8.87
C ILE A 23 4.48 -4.65 -8.07
N LEU A 24 5.23 -5.55 -8.73
CA LEU A 24 6.26 -6.35 -8.07
C LEU A 24 7.41 -5.49 -7.53
N GLU A 25 7.82 -4.43 -8.24
CA GLU A 25 8.83 -3.49 -7.76
C GLU A 25 8.36 -2.70 -6.55
N ILE A 26 7.11 -2.21 -6.54
CA ILE A 26 6.50 -1.55 -5.39
C ILE A 26 6.52 -2.48 -4.17
N LEU A 27 6.11 -3.75 -4.34
CA LEU A 27 6.13 -4.74 -3.26
C LEU A 27 7.56 -5.01 -2.77
N ARG A 28 8.53 -5.14 -3.68
CA ARG A 28 9.94 -5.32 -3.31
C ARG A 28 10.45 -4.14 -2.49
N ALA A 29 10.18 -2.90 -2.90
CA ALA A 29 10.56 -1.72 -2.13
C ALA A 29 9.97 -1.74 -0.71
N GLY A 30 8.69 -2.11 -0.58
CA GLY A 30 8.05 -2.30 0.72
C GLY A 30 8.76 -3.34 1.60
N MET A 31 9.14 -4.48 1.01
CA MET A 31 9.86 -5.56 1.71
C MET A 31 11.30 -5.19 2.12
N GLN A 32 11.88 -4.11 1.59
CA GLN A 32 13.19 -3.60 2.01
C GLN A 32 13.13 -2.69 3.25
N ALA A 33 11.94 -2.45 3.81
CA ALA A 33 11.81 -1.65 5.02
C ALA A 33 12.48 -2.32 6.23
N PRO A 34 13.04 -1.54 7.17
CA PRO A 34 13.41 -2.07 8.48
C PRO A 34 12.15 -2.53 9.23
N SER A 35 12.32 -3.53 10.10
CA SER A 35 11.28 -3.95 11.04
C SER A 35 11.89 -4.28 12.40
N ALA A 36 11.11 -4.15 13.48
CA ALA A 36 11.57 -4.47 14.82
C ALA A 36 12.09 -5.93 14.89
N GLY A 37 13.38 -6.08 15.17
CA GLY A 37 14.03 -7.40 15.24
C GLY A 37 13.99 -8.21 13.93
N ASP A 38 13.88 -7.55 12.78
CA ASP A 38 13.75 -8.19 11.45
C ASP A 38 12.53 -9.14 11.34
N GLN A 39 11.44 -8.82 12.04
CA GLN A 39 10.27 -9.70 12.10
C GLN A 39 9.38 -9.69 10.84
N GLN A 40 9.60 -8.72 9.94
CA GLN A 40 9.00 -8.61 8.60
C GLN A 40 7.50 -8.98 8.58
N PRO A 41 6.66 -8.27 9.34
CA PRO A 41 5.32 -8.77 9.70
C PRO A 41 4.31 -8.66 8.56
N TRP A 42 4.68 -7.97 7.48
CA TRP A 42 3.81 -7.59 6.37
C TRP A 42 3.38 -8.77 5.48
N GLU A 43 2.16 -8.65 4.99
CA GLU A 43 1.60 -9.42 3.87
C GLU A 43 0.85 -8.45 2.96
N PHE A 44 0.86 -8.71 1.66
CA PHE A 44 0.28 -7.81 0.66
C PHE A 44 -0.68 -8.56 -0.24
N TYR A 45 -1.95 -8.14 -0.26
CA TYR A 45 -2.94 -8.66 -1.19
C TYR A 45 -3.09 -7.68 -2.35
N VAL A 46 -2.72 -8.10 -3.55
CA VAL A 46 -2.87 -7.30 -4.77
C VAL A 46 -4.24 -7.60 -5.38
N VAL A 47 -5.06 -6.56 -5.54
CA VAL A 47 -6.41 -6.66 -6.08
C VAL A 47 -6.50 -5.84 -7.36
N THR A 48 -6.78 -6.52 -8.47
CA THR A 48 -7.03 -5.91 -9.79
C THR A 48 -8.45 -6.19 -10.31
N ASN A 49 -9.20 -7.06 -9.63
CA ASN A 49 -10.59 -7.32 -9.94
C ASN A 49 -11.46 -6.12 -9.55
N GLN A 50 -12.14 -5.52 -10.52
CA GLN A 50 -12.90 -4.29 -10.35
C GLN A 50 -14.09 -4.42 -9.38
N ASP A 51 -14.77 -5.57 -9.35
CA ASP A 51 -15.87 -5.79 -8.39
C ASP A 51 -15.35 -5.83 -6.94
N THR A 52 -14.18 -6.44 -6.74
CA THR A 52 -13.52 -6.49 -5.43
C THR A 52 -13.03 -5.10 -5.03
N ILE A 53 -12.44 -4.32 -5.95
CA ILE A 53 -12.03 -2.93 -5.69
C ILE A 53 -13.23 -2.07 -5.32
N LYS A 54 -14.36 -2.23 -6.03
CA LYS A 54 -15.61 -1.55 -5.72
C LYS A 54 -16.10 -1.89 -4.31
N ALA A 55 -16.05 -3.16 -3.91
CA ALA A 55 -16.37 -3.55 -2.53
C ALA A 55 -15.43 -2.93 -1.49
N LEU A 56 -14.11 -2.94 -1.75
CA LEU A 56 -13.10 -2.34 -0.86
C LEU A 56 -13.28 -0.83 -0.71
N SER A 57 -13.76 -0.13 -1.74
CA SER A 57 -14.00 1.32 -1.69
C SER A 57 -15.02 1.74 -0.62
N ALA A 58 -15.87 0.79 -0.18
CA ALA A 58 -16.87 1.01 0.87
C ALA A 58 -16.33 0.75 2.30
N ALA A 59 -15.07 0.31 2.45
CA ALA A 59 -14.50 -0.02 3.76
C ALA A 59 -14.28 1.20 4.69
N SER A 60 -14.30 2.42 4.14
CA SER A 60 -14.17 3.67 4.88
C SER A 60 -14.88 4.81 4.16
N PRO A 61 -15.46 5.80 4.87
CA PRO A 61 -16.03 7.00 4.25
C PRO A 61 -15.05 7.76 3.33
N TYR A 62 -13.75 7.56 3.52
CA TYR A 62 -12.69 8.21 2.74
C TYR A 62 -12.10 7.33 1.62
N ALA A 63 -12.55 6.07 1.50
CA ALA A 63 -12.02 5.11 0.54
C ALA A 63 -12.72 5.13 -0.84
N GLY A 64 -13.76 5.95 -1.01
CA GLY A 64 -14.58 5.97 -2.24
C GLY A 64 -13.80 6.24 -3.53
N CYS A 65 -12.65 6.93 -3.45
CA CYS A 65 -11.80 7.13 -4.63
C CYS A 65 -11.21 5.83 -5.18
N ALA A 66 -11.10 4.76 -4.38
CA ALA A 66 -10.56 3.48 -4.82
C ALA A 66 -11.34 2.85 -5.99
N VAL A 67 -12.63 3.17 -6.17
CA VAL A 67 -13.47 2.64 -7.27
C VAL A 67 -12.84 2.87 -8.64
N GLY A 68 -12.12 3.98 -8.83
CA GLY A 68 -11.48 4.30 -10.11
C GLY A 68 -10.07 3.73 -10.25
N ALA A 69 -9.53 3.03 -9.24
CA ALA A 69 -8.15 2.57 -9.26
C ALA A 69 -8.01 1.29 -10.10
N PRO A 70 -7.00 1.20 -10.99
CA PRO A 70 -6.73 -0.03 -11.75
C PRO A 70 -6.15 -1.16 -10.87
N ALA A 71 -5.57 -0.82 -9.72
CA ALA A 71 -5.07 -1.77 -8.75
C ALA A 71 -5.19 -1.20 -7.32
N VAL A 72 -5.46 -2.07 -6.36
CA VAL A 72 -5.41 -1.78 -4.92
C VAL A 72 -4.50 -2.81 -4.26
N ILE A 73 -3.53 -2.35 -3.49
CA ILE A 73 -2.76 -3.22 -2.59
C ILE A 73 -3.37 -3.07 -1.20
N VAL A 74 -3.71 -4.18 -0.56
CA VAL A 74 -4.19 -4.24 0.83
C VAL A 74 -3.04 -4.76 1.69
N PRO A 75 -2.30 -3.87 2.37
CA PRO A 75 -1.24 -4.27 3.29
C PRO A 75 -1.86 -4.69 4.61
N VAL A 76 -1.46 -5.86 5.11
CA VAL A 76 -1.83 -6.36 6.44
C VAL A 76 -0.58 -6.82 7.18
N TYR A 77 -0.71 -7.08 8.47
CA TYR A 77 0.38 -7.62 9.27
C TYR A 77 -0.09 -8.82 10.10
N ARG A 78 0.82 -9.79 10.30
CA ARG A 78 0.57 -10.92 11.20
C ARG A 78 0.46 -10.45 12.64
N LYS A 79 -0.42 -11.08 13.43
CA LYS A 79 -0.57 -10.80 14.87
C LYS A 79 0.11 -11.84 15.77
N GLN A 80 0.50 -12.98 15.19
CA GLN A 80 1.07 -14.12 15.89
C GLN A 80 2.42 -14.48 15.27
N GLY A 81 3.29 -15.14 16.05
CA GLY A 81 4.61 -15.54 15.58
C GLY A 81 5.60 -14.39 15.37
N LEU A 82 5.31 -13.21 15.94
CA LEU A 82 6.18 -12.04 15.89
C LEU A 82 7.00 -11.92 17.17
N ARG A 83 8.25 -11.47 17.04
CA ARG A 83 9.14 -11.22 18.17
C ARG A 83 8.75 -9.97 18.96
N PHE A 84 8.23 -8.96 18.26
CA PHE A 84 7.89 -7.64 18.75
C PHE A 84 6.51 -7.20 18.19
N PRO A 85 5.42 -7.91 18.53
CA PRO A 85 4.09 -7.70 17.94
C PRO A 85 3.53 -6.29 18.11
N GLU A 86 3.94 -5.57 19.17
CA GLU A 86 3.55 -4.19 19.45
C GLU A 86 4.09 -3.18 18.41
N PHE A 87 5.12 -3.55 17.64
CA PHE A 87 5.69 -2.72 16.59
C PHE A 87 5.17 -3.06 15.19
N ALA A 88 4.34 -4.11 15.03
CA ALA A 88 3.94 -4.60 13.71
C ALA A 88 3.23 -3.55 12.84
N GLN A 89 2.44 -2.68 13.45
CA GLN A 89 1.77 -1.58 12.75
C GLN A 89 2.77 -0.50 12.29
N ILE A 90 3.80 -0.21 13.10
CA ILE A 90 4.86 0.75 12.76
C ILE A 90 5.70 0.18 11.61
N ASP A 91 6.10 -1.10 11.72
CA ASP A 91 6.86 -1.81 10.68
C ASP A 91 6.12 -1.78 9.33
N LEU A 92 4.81 -2.10 9.33
CA LEU A 92 4.00 -2.02 8.12
C LEU A 92 3.92 -0.59 7.57
N SER A 93 3.85 0.42 8.44
CA SER A 93 3.79 1.82 8.02
C SER A 93 5.06 2.27 7.29
N ILE A 94 6.22 1.81 7.75
CA ILE A 94 7.51 2.06 7.10
C ILE A 94 7.57 1.35 5.74
N ALA A 95 7.13 0.09 5.68
CA ALA A 95 7.02 -0.65 4.42
C ALA A 95 6.12 0.06 3.40
N GLN A 96 4.97 0.59 3.85
CA GLN A 96 4.07 1.34 2.99
C GLN A 96 4.68 2.64 2.48
N GLU A 97 5.48 3.37 3.27
CA GLU A 97 6.15 4.57 2.76
C GLU A 97 7.20 4.23 1.70
N ASN A 98 7.98 3.15 1.87
CA ASN A 98 8.86 2.67 0.80
C ASN A 98 8.08 2.34 -0.49
N MET A 99 6.92 1.69 -0.37
CA MET A 99 6.05 1.41 -1.51
C MET A 99 5.61 2.70 -2.20
N TRP A 100 5.29 3.75 -1.45
CA TRP A 100 4.84 5.02 -1.99
C TRP A 100 5.94 5.81 -2.70
N LEU A 101 7.17 5.77 -2.18
CA LEU A 101 8.32 6.35 -2.86
C LEU A 101 8.62 5.61 -4.17
N GLN A 102 8.58 4.28 -4.16
CA GLN A 102 8.75 3.49 -5.39
C GLN A 102 7.62 3.74 -6.39
N THR A 103 6.38 3.90 -5.92
CA THR A 103 5.24 4.23 -6.77
C THR A 103 5.49 5.53 -7.54
N ASP A 104 5.97 6.56 -6.84
CA ASP A 104 6.32 7.85 -7.43
C ASP A 104 7.48 7.74 -8.44
N GLU A 105 8.54 7.01 -8.09
CA GLU A 105 9.71 6.79 -8.96
C GLU A 105 9.32 6.09 -10.28
N LEU A 106 8.34 5.20 -10.24
CA LEU A 106 7.79 4.52 -11.42
C LEU A 106 6.83 5.38 -12.26
N GLY A 107 6.65 6.65 -11.88
CA GLY A 107 5.72 7.58 -12.54
C GLY A 107 4.26 7.25 -12.30
N LEU A 108 3.95 6.50 -11.25
CA LEU A 108 2.59 6.15 -10.85
C LEU A 108 2.10 7.08 -9.74
N GLY A 109 0.78 7.19 -9.61
CA GLY A 109 0.12 7.96 -8.57
C GLY A 109 -0.85 7.10 -7.77
N GLY A 110 -0.96 7.38 -6.47
CA GLY A 110 -1.92 6.72 -5.60
C GLY A 110 -2.16 7.47 -4.30
N VAL A 111 -2.97 6.87 -3.44
CA VAL A 111 -3.29 7.44 -2.12
C VAL A 111 -3.32 6.33 -1.07
N TRP A 112 -2.75 6.63 0.10
CA TRP A 112 -2.95 5.85 1.29
C TRP A 112 -4.38 6.03 1.80
N LEU A 113 -5.12 4.93 1.95
CA LEU A 113 -6.44 4.91 2.59
C LEU A 113 -6.32 4.38 4.02
N GLY A 114 -6.56 5.25 5.01
CA GLY A 114 -6.47 4.89 6.42
C GLY A 114 -7.61 3.93 6.81
N ILE A 115 -7.25 2.75 7.33
CA ILE A 115 -8.18 1.73 7.82
C ILE A 115 -7.89 1.43 9.29
N ALA A 116 -6.72 0.85 9.62
CA ALA A 116 -6.29 0.70 11.00
C ALA A 116 -5.69 2.01 11.55
N PRO A 117 -5.83 2.30 12.86
CA PRO A 117 -6.48 1.50 13.90
C PRO A 117 -7.97 1.89 14.11
N ILE A 118 -8.62 2.51 13.11
CA ILE A 118 -10.00 2.99 13.26
C ILE A 118 -10.88 1.79 13.63
N LYS A 119 -11.64 1.95 14.73
CA LYS A 119 -12.56 0.96 15.26
C LYS A 119 -13.81 0.83 14.40
#